data_AF-A0A8E2AJB9-F1
#
_entry.id   AF-A0A8E2AJB9-F1
#
_cell.length_a   1.000
_cell.length_b   1.000
_cell.length_c   1.000
_cell.angle_alpha   90.00
_cell.angle_beta   90.00
_cell.angle_gamma   90.00
#
_symmetry.space_group_name_H-M   'P 1'
#
loop_
_entity.id
_entity.type
_entity.pdbx_description
1 polymer ?
#
loop_
_entity_poly.entity_id
_entity_poly.type
_entity_poly.pdbx_seq_one_letter_code
_entity_poly.pdbx_strand_id
1 'polypeptide(L)'
;MTSVHKDQIRKICQLQETREEAEKIYHLAASKTAPGTGFELKDSSIGLPAVCALLASRKLGNDDVNENVAQQASCLEMPKFRNAMLAVKKALASKPQRHTYSAPVVTYEAVVQAVKLGKNVNLITAWCGYVESELAQRNEDYRQAGREVTVAVFCWTCQLLKIMKVKPDVLRAKYGVSDQAYVNIISALESTCQDAAELVQEALAALKKNPKNVVLPPATTTASDVSFTLSRSLSKSPSKSAMKARMLDGSPSKTPTHKRKVVFSQDVEEAGDLPETPSKRPKFSSPLKSARLRALHEAGPSFLSPAKAIAPLPAPTPSAASTPARSSRYADDMLVEEVMAERIASTSTPSGQDVLPSTPRRRRQFTTTDASDVERSGSCGVSHAAPASSVREDMEARRPRRHRPILSDHKQWLQGDPRLAREWEEIRGRLGRVEVTF
;
A
#
# COMPACT_ATOMS: atom_id res chain seq x y z
N MET A 1 10.26 19.68 3.74
CA MET A 1 10.01 20.39 5.02
C MET A 1 10.50 21.82 4.84
N THR A 2 9.66 22.82 5.09
CA THR A 2 10.08 24.22 5.00
C THR A 2 10.98 24.57 6.19
N SER A 3 11.91 25.51 6.02
CA SER A 3 12.78 25.98 7.12
C SER A 3 11.96 26.39 8.35
N VAL A 4 10.80 27.03 8.11
CA VAL A 4 9.88 27.51 9.15
C VAL A 4 9.43 26.40 10.10
N HIS A 5 9.08 25.23 9.58
CA HIS A 5 8.64 24.11 10.43
C HIS A 5 9.78 23.53 11.27
N LYS A 6 11.02 23.55 10.76
CA LYS A 6 12.19 23.11 11.53
C LYS A 6 12.44 24.04 12.70
N ASP A 7 12.37 25.34 12.45
CA ASP A 7 12.57 26.36 13.48
C ASP A 7 11.48 26.30 14.55
N GLN A 8 10.23 25.95 14.18
CA GLN A 8 9.15 25.73 15.14
C GLN A 8 9.42 24.51 16.04
N ILE A 9 9.87 23.38 15.49
CA ILE A 9 10.24 22.19 16.30
C ILE A 9 11.40 22.52 17.25
N ARG A 10 12.43 23.22 16.76
CA ARG A 10 13.58 23.65 17.57
C ARG A 10 13.20 24.57 18.73
N LYS A 11 12.20 25.42 18.54
CA LYS A 11 11.69 26.31 19.59
C LYS A 11 10.87 25.59 20.67
N ILE A 12 10.18 24.51 20.31
CA ILE A 12 9.28 23.78 21.22
C ILE A 12 10.06 22.76 22.06
N CYS A 13 10.92 21.96 21.42
CA CYS A 13 11.68 20.91 22.10
C CYS A 13 12.96 21.51 22.70
N GLN A 14 13.29 21.18 23.95
CA GLN A 14 14.54 21.59 24.59
C GLN A 14 15.64 20.58 24.33
N LEU A 15 15.30 19.28 24.33
CA LEU A 15 16.24 18.19 24.13
C LEU A 15 16.54 17.95 22.64
N GLN A 16 17.81 17.68 22.35
CA GLN A 16 18.26 17.40 20.98
C GLN A 16 17.67 16.09 20.43
N GLU A 17 17.57 15.05 21.26
CA GLU A 17 17.00 13.74 20.87
C GLU A 17 15.53 13.87 20.48
N THR A 18 14.74 14.62 21.27
CA THR A 18 13.32 14.89 20.96
C THR A 18 13.17 15.66 19.66
N ARG A 19 14.07 16.61 19.36
CA ARG A 19 14.06 17.37 18.10
C ARG A 19 14.26 16.47 16.90
N GLU A 20 15.27 15.62 16.94
CA GLU A 20 15.59 14.72 15.83
C GLU A 20 14.47 13.72 15.56
N GLU A 21 13.90 13.14 16.62
CA GLU A 21 12.76 12.22 16.48
C GLU A 21 11.50 12.96 16.00
N ALA A 22 11.26 14.19 16.46
CA ALA A 22 10.16 15.03 15.99
C ALA A 22 10.30 15.38 14.50
N GLU A 23 11.50 15.67 14.01
CA GLU A 23 11.76 15.89 12.58
C GLU A 23 11.46 14.64 11.75
N LYS A 24 11.90 13.46 12.19
CA LYS A 24 11.61 12.18 11.52
C LYS A 24 10.11 11.91 11.46
N ILE A 25 9.40 12.05 12.58
CA ILE A 25 7.95 11.89 12.67
C ILE A 25 7.25 12.91 11.77
N TYR A 26 7.72 14.16 11.72
CA TYR A 26 7.16 15.20 10.89
C TYR A 26 7.25 14.85 9.40
N HIS A 27 8.38 14.36 8.92
CA HIS A 27 8.54 13.95 7.52
C HIS A 27 7.56 12.82 7.14
N LEU A 28 7.42 11.83 8.01
CA LEU A 28 6.47 10.73 7.82
C LEU A 28 5.02 11.22 7.88
N ALA A 29 4.67 12.02 8.88
CA ALA A 29 3.33 12.55 9.04
C ALA A 29 2.94 13.47 7.87
N ALA A 30 3.83 14.36 7.42
CA ALA A 30 3.57 15.27 6.31
C ALA A 30 3.29 14.53 5.00
N SER A 31 4.01 13.44 4.72
CA SER A 31 3.73 12.61 3.53
C SER A 31 2.40 11.86 3.63
N LYS A 32 2.03 11.38 4.83
CA LYS A 32 0.80 10.61 5.03
C LYS A 32 -0.45 11.45 5.27
N THR A 33 -0.31 12.72 5.62
CA THR A 33 -1.44 13.64 5.89
C THR A 33 -1.62 14.69 4.78
N ALA A 34 -0.92 14.51 3.66
CA ALA A 34 -1.09 15.32 2.47
C ALA A 34 -2.54 15.25 1.94
N PRO A 35 -3.04 16.28 1.24
CA PRO A 35 -4.35 16.24 0.61
C PRO A 35 -4.52 15.00 -0.27
N GLY A 36 -5.64 14.29 -0.11
CA GLY A 36 -5.96 13.08 -0.88
C GLY A 36 -5.54 11.74 -0.27
N THR A 37 -4.79 11.71 0.85
CA THR A 37 -4.43 10.45 1.53
C THR A 37 -5.53 9.86 2.41
N GLY A 38 -6.65 10.57 2.56
CA GLY A 38 -7.73 10.23 3.50
C GLY A 38 -7.48 10.66 4.95
N PHE A 39 -6.28 11.17 5.28
CA PHE A 39 -5.92 11.71 6.60
C PHE A 39 -5.61 13.22 6.54
N GLU A 40 -6.37 13.96 5.73
CA GLU A 40 -6.13 15.37 5.49
C GLU A 40 -6.40 16.22 6.75
N LEU A 41 -5.41 17.04 7.15
CA LEU A 41 -5.48 17.90 8.33
C LEU A 41 -6.19 19.25 8.08
N LYS A 42 -6.47 19.60 6.82
CA LYS A 42 -7.06 20.89 6.40
C LYS A 42 -6.39 22.08 7.13
N ASP A 43 -7.16 22.89 7.85
CA ASP A 43 -6.70 24.05 8.62
C ASP A 43 -5.78 23.68 9.79
N SER A 44 -5.82 22.43 10.24
CA SER A 44 -4.99 21.94 11.36
C SER A 44 -3.57 21.56 10.91
N SER A 45 -3.24 21.71 9.62
CA SER A 45 -1.89 21.48 9.10
C SER A 45 -0.84 22.42 9.70
N ILE A 46 -1.24 23.63 10.13
CA ILE A 46 -0.38 24.62 10.80
C ILE A 46 0.18 24.07 12.12
N GLY A 47 -0.60 23.27 12.84
CA GLY A 47 -0.20 22.68 14.12
C GLY A 47 0.62 21.41 14.01
N LEU A 48 0.87 20.91 12.80
CA LEU A 48 1.56 19.64 12.58
C LEU A 48 2.95 19.56 13.26
N PRO A 49 3.83 20.59 13.19
CA PRO A 49 5.13 20.54 13.87
C PRO A 49 5.03 20.34 15.39
N ALA A 50 4.09 21.03 16.04
CA ALA A 50 3.87 20.93 17.48
C ALA A 50 3.27 19.57 17.90
N VAL A 51 2.38 19.01 17.07
CA VAL A 51 1.86 17.64 17.27
C VAL A 51 2.98 16.61 17.16
N CYS A 52 3.87 16.74 16.16
CA CYS A 52 5.01 15.84 15.98
C CYS A 52 6.00 15.92 17.15
N ALA A 53 6.26 17.12 17.68
CA ALA A 53 7.08 17.34 18.87
C ALA A 53 6.52 16.62 20.11
N LEU A 54 5.21 16.76 20.37
CA LEU A 54 4.53 16.07 21.46
C LEU A 54 4.59 14.54 21.31
N LEU A 55 4.39 14.02 20.10
CA LEU A 55 4.47 12.58 19.84
C LEU A 55 5.89 12.03 20.01
N ALA A 56 6.92 12.79 19.61
CA ALA A 56 8.32 12.42 19.81
C ALA A 56 8.67 12.34 21.31
N SER A 57 8.28 13.36 22.09
CA SER A 57 8.48 13.39 23.55
C SER A 57 7.87 12.15 24.22
N ARG A 58 6.62 11.84 23.89
CA ARG A 58 5.92 10.65 24.42
C ARG A 58 6.54 9.33 23.96
N LYS A 59 7.10 9.28 22.76
CA LYS A 59 7.74 8.07 22.22
C LYS A 59 9.07 7.77 22.91
N LEU A 60 9.83 8.82 23.24
CA LEU A 60 11.09 8.71 23.98
C LEU A 60 10.89 8.52 25.48
N GLY A 61 9.67 8.71 25.99
CA GLY A 61 9.40 8.66 27.44
C GLY A 61 9.92 9.88 28.18
N ASN A 62 10.20 10.98 27.47
CA ASN A 62 10.68 12.23 28.02
C ASN A 62 9.51 13.22 28.15
N ASP A 63 9.46 13.99 29.23
CA ASP A 63 8.44 15.04 29.44
C ASP A 63 8.88 16.42 28.89
N ASP A 64 9.67 16.43 27.81
CA ASP A 64 10.21 17.63 27.15
C ASP A 64 9.09 18.55 26.62
N VAL A 65 8.01 17.96 26.09
CA VAL A 65 6.88 18.71 25.53
C VAL A 65 5.56 18.24 26.14
N ASN A 66 4.94 19.11 26.94
CA ASN A 66 3.60 18.90 27.49
C ASN A 66 2.49 19.22 26.48
N GLU A 67 1.31 18.60 26.65
CA GLU A 67 0.16 18.79 25.74
C GLU A 67 -0.27 20.26 25.65
N ASN A 68 -0.28 20.99 26.77
CA ASN A 68 -0.62 22.41 26.81
C ASN A 68 0.40 23.28 26.07
N VAL A 69 1.69 22.97 26.19
CA VAL A 69 2.79 23.70 25.51
C VAL A 69 2.69 23.47 23.99
N ALA A 70 2.50 22.23 23.58
CA ALA A 70 2.31 21.88 22.18
C ALA A 70 1.05 22.54 21.59
N GLN A 71 -0.07 22.57 22.34
CA GLN A 71 -1.30 23.21 21.91
C GLN A 71 -1.10 24.73 21.72
N GLN A 72 -0.49 25.41 22.69
CA GLN A 72 -0.16 26.84 22.58
C GLN A 72 0.75 27.13 21.38
N ALA A 73 1.80 26.32 21.19
CA ALA A 73 2.74 26.50 20.07
C ALA A 73 2.15 26.14 18.70
N SER A 74 1.06 25.36 18.66
CA SER A 74 0.33 25.03 17.43
C SER A 74 -0.61 26.13 16.98
N CYS A 75 -0.95 27.08 17.87
CA CYS A 75 -1.98 28.09 17.68
C CYS A 75 -3.37 27.51 17.33
N LEU A 76 -3.65 26.25 17.70
CA LEU A 76 -4.94 25.60 17.49
C LEU A 76 -5.78 25.58 18.78
N GLU A 77 -7.09 25.63 18.61
CA GLU A 77 -8.04 25.32 19.69
C GLU A 77 -7.86 23.86 20.14
N MET A 78 -8.01 23.59 21.43
CA MET A 78 -7.81 22.26 22.02
C MET A 78 -8.54 21.12 21.27
N PRO A 79 -9.82 21.27 20.84
CA PRO A 79 -10.50 20.23 20.08
C PRO A 79 -9.86 19.95 18.72
N LYS A 80 -9.45 21.00 17.99
CA LYS A 80 -8.77 20.88 16.68
C LYS A 80 -7.39 20.25 16.83
N PHE A 81 -6.64 20.65 17.87
CA PHE A 81 -5.35 20.08 18.20
C PHE A 81 -5.44 18.58 18.49
N ARG A 82 -6.41 18.15 19.31
CA ARG A 82 -6.63 16.72 19.59
C ARG A 82 -7.02 15.93 18.35
N ASN A 83 -7.90 16.48 17.51
CA ASN A 83 -8.27 15.86 16.25
C ASN A 83 -7.07 15.72 15.30
N ALA A 84 -6.22 16.75 15.21
CA ALA A 84 -4.98 16.71 14.44
C ALA A 84 -4.02 15.64 14.97
N MET A 85 -3.84 15.56 16.29
CA MET A 85 -3.04 14.52 16.93
C MET A 85 -3.56 13.11 16.64
N LEU A 86 -4.89 12.90 16.72
CA LEU A 86 -5.50 11.62 16.40
C LEU A 86 -5.35 11.26 14.92
N ALA A 87 -5.52 12.23 14.01
CA ALA A 87 -5.32 12.04 12.59
C ALA A 87 -3.86 11.66 12.27
N VAL A 88 -2.88 12.34 12.87
CA VAL A 88 -1.46 12.01 12.72
C VAL A 88 -1.15 10.62 13.29
N LYS A 89 -1.68 10.26 14.46
CA LYS A 89 -1.51 8.91 15.03
C LYS A 89 -2.08 7.83 14.10
N LYS A 90 -3.28 8.03 13.57
CA LYS A 90 -3.91 7.11 12.62
C LYS A 90 -3.11 7.02 11.32
N ALA A 91 -2.63 8.15 10.80
CA ALA A 91 -1.80 8.19 9.61
C ALA A 91 -0.49 7.42 9.83
N LEU A 92 0.20 7.64 10.95
CA LEU A 92 1.44 6.93 11.26
C LEU A 92 1.21 5.42 11.45
N ALA A 93 0.13 5.04 12.14
CA ALA A 93 -0.27 3.64 12.35
C ALA A 93 -0.75 2.95 11.07
N SER A 94 -1.32 3.69 10.11
CA SER A 94 -1.59 3.15 8.78
C SER A 94 -0.25 2.75 8.18
N LYS A 95 -0.01 1.43 8.02
CA LYS A 95 1.13 0.96 7.25
C LYS A 95 1.10 1.73 5.94
N PRO A 96 2.21 2.36 5.51
CA PRO A 96 2.22 3.07 4.24
C PRO A 96 1.74 2.06 3.21
N GLN A 97 0.49 2.20 2.80
CA GLN A 97 -0.06 1.49 1.67
C GLN A 97 0.68 2.17 0.55
N ARG A 98 1.88 1.67 0.27
CA ARG A 98 2.71 2.17 -0.81
C ARG A 98 1.82 1.98 -2.02
N HIS A 99 1.17 3.06 -2.44
CA HIS A 99 0.58 3.21 -3.77
C HIS A 99 1.72 3.30 -4.81
N THR A 100 2.87 2.66 -4.56
CA THR A 100 3.46 1.90 -5.65
C THR A 100 2.33 1.05 -6.18
N TYR A 101 2.00 1.20 -7.46
CA TYR A 101 1.25 0.22 -8.23
C TYR A 101 2.04 -1.10 -8.28
N SER A 102 2.45 -1.61 -7.11
CA SER A 102 2.91 -2.97 -6.92
C SER A 102 1.69 -3.77 -7.31
N ALA A 103 1.77 -4.37 -8.50
CA ALA A 103 0.74 -5.23 -9.00
C ALA A 103 0.33 -6.17 -7.86
N PRO A 104 -0.98 -6.35 -7.61
CA PRO A 104 -1.45 -7.15 -6.49
C PRO A 104 -0.69 -8.47 -6.49
N VAL A 105 -0.06 -8.80 -5.35
CA VAL A 105 0.73 -10.04 -5.22
C VAL A 105 -0.19 -11.19 -5.56
N VAL A 106 0.13 -11.89 -6.66
CA VAL A 106 -0.67 -12.99 -7.17
C VAL A 106 -0.31 -14.22 -6.35
N THR A 107 -1.20 -14.65 -5.45
CA THR A 107 -1.03 -15.89 -4.71
C THR A 107 -1.67 -17.06 -5.47
N TYR A 108 -1.14 -18.27 -5.30
CA TYR A 108 -1.76 -19.48 -5.89
C TYR A 108 -3.21 -19.64 -5.48
N GLU A 109 -3.56 -19.31 -4.24
CA GLU A 109 -4.93 -19.35 -3.74
C GLU A 109 -5.86 -18.45 -4.56
N ALA A 110 -5.42 -17.23 -4.89
CA ALA A 110 -6.18 -16.31 -5.72
C ALA A 110 -6.36 -16.84 -7.15
N VAL A 111 -5.34 -17.47 -7.73
CA VAL A 111 -5.41 -18.10 -9.06
C VAL A 111 -6.35 -19.31 -9.06
N VAL A 112 -6.27 -20.16 -8.04
CA VAL A 112 -7.14 -21.34 -7.89
C VAL A 112 -8.61 -20.93 -7.71
N GLN A 113 -8.87 -19.92 -6.89
CA GLN A 113 -10.20 -19.34 -6.69
C GLN A 113 -10.75 -18.75 -7.99
N ALA A 114 -9.91 -18.06 -8.77
CA ALA A 114 -10.29 -17.50 -10.07
C ALA A 114 -10.75 -18.58 -11.08
N VAL A 115 -10.16 -19.78 -11.03
CA VAL A 115 -10.51 -20.91 -11.91
C VAL A 115 -11.63 -21.78 -11.32
N LYS A 116 -12.01 -21.57 -10.06
CA LYS A 116 -13.04 -22.34 -9.33
C LYS A 116 -12.73 -23.84 -9.25
N LEU A 117 -11.48 -24.21 -8.96
CA LEU A 117 -11.09 -25.61 -8.77
C LEU A 117 -11.50 -26.08 -7.36
N GLY A 118 -12.71 -26.64 -7.23
CA GLY A 118 -13.38 -26.82 -5.93
C GLY A 118 -12.66 -27.65 -4.86
N LYS A 119 -12.28 -28.92 -5.14
CA LYS A 119 -11.93 -29.89 -4.07
C LYS A 119 -10.42 -30.06 -3.83
N ASN A 120 -9.57 -29.61 -4.75
CA ASN A 120 -8.14 -29.91 -4.75
C ASN A 120 -7.27 -28.67 -4.53
N VAL A 121 -7.83 -27.59 -3.95
CA VAL A 121 -7.12 -26.31 -3.76
C VAL A 121 -5.79 -26.54 -3.06
N ASN A 122 -5.82 -27.14 -1.87
CA ASN A 122 -4.62 -27.34 -1.04
C ASN A 122 -3.57 -28.25 -1.69
N LEU A 123 -4.02 -29.26 -2.43
CA LEU A 123 -3.12 -30.17 -3.13
C LEU A 123 -2.39 -29.44 -4.27
N ILE A 124 -3.15 -28.69 -5.08
CA ILE A 124 -2.60 -27.94 -6.20
C ILE A 124 -1.66 -26.84 -5.69
N THR A 125 -2.06 -26.08 -4.66
CA THR A 125 -1.21 -25.02 -4.09
C THR A 125 0.08 -25.59 -3.50
N ALA A 126 0.03 -26.75 -2.83
CA ALA A 126 1.22 -27.41 -2.30
C ALA A 126 2.19 -27.84 -3.41
N TRP A 127 1.68 -28.48 -4.47
CA TRP A 127 2.52 -28.86 -5.62
C TRP A 127 3.06 -27.66 -6.38
N CYS A 128 2.28 -26.59 -6.55
CA CYS A 128 2.76 -25.36 -7.18
C CYS A 128 3.90 -24.73 -6.36
N GLY A 129 3.77 -24.66 -5.03
CA GLY A 129 4.82 -24.14 -4.15
C GLY A 129 6.09 -25.00 -4.17
N TYR A 130 5.95 -26.32 -4.26
CA TYR A 130 7.08 -27.23 -4.41
C TYR A 130 7.83 -27.00 -5.74
N VAL A 131 7.10 -26.96 -6.86
CA VAL A 131 7.67 -26.72 -8.19
C VAL A 131 8.32 -25.35 -8.30
N GLU A 132 7.71 -24.31 -7.73
CA GLU A 132 8.30 -22.96 -7.70
C GLU A 132 9.60 -22.93 -6.89
N SER A 133 9.65 -23.65 -5.76
CA SER A 133 10.86 -23.76 -4.94
C SER A 133 11.99 -24.46 -5.69
N GLU A 134 11.71 -25.58 -6.36
CA GLU A 134 12.68 -26.28 -7.22
C GLU A 134 13.15 -25.39 -8.38
N LEU A 135 12.23 -24.66 -9.03
CA LEU A 135 12.59 -23.74 -10.12
C LEU A 135 13.51 -22.62 -9.62
N ALA A 136 13.18 -22.00 -8.48
CA ALA A 136 13.98 -20.95 -7.87
C ALA A 136 15.35 -21.44 -7.36
N GLN A 137 15.47 -22.71 -6.97
CA GLN A 137 16.72 -23.32 -6.56
C GLN A 137 17.65 -23.60 -7.75
N ARG A 138 17.09 -24.02 -8.90
CA ARG A 138 17.87 -24.36 -10.11
C ARG A 138 18.16 -23.15 -11.00
N ASN A 139 17.34 -22.10 -10.92
CA ASN A 139 17.45 -20.90 -11.75
C ASN A 139 17.27 -19.62 -10.90
N GLU A 140 18.36 -18.87 -10.68
CA GLU A 140 18.34 -17.65 -9.85
C GLU A 140 17.45 -16.53 -10.44
N ASP A 141 17.30 -16.50 -11.76
CA ASP A 141 16.46 -15.50 -12.47
C ASP A 141 14.99 -15.56 -12.03
N TYR A 142 14.52 -16.70 -11.52
CA TYR A 142 13.15 -16.91 -11.06
C TYR A 142 13.02 -16.89 -9.53
N ARG A 143 14.06 -16.50 -8.80
CA ARG A 143 14.05 -16.46 -7.32
C ARG A 143 13.06 -15.43 -6.77
N GLN A 144 12.80 -14.36 -7.50
CA GLN A 144 11.75 -13.42 -7.17
C GLN A 144 10.44 -13.93 -7.78
N ALA A 145 9.54 -14.42 -6.92
CA ALA A 145 8.21 -14.89 -7.29
C ALA A 145 7.40 -13.76 -7.96
N GLY A 146 7.57 -13.63 -9.27
CA GLY A 146 6.77 -12.75 -10.12
C GLY A 146 5.43 -13.39 -10.43
N ARG A 147 4.42 -12.56 -10.70
CA ARG A 147 3.10 -13.03 -11.16
C ARG A 147 3.21 -13.93 -12.40
N GLU A 148 4.21 -13.69 -13.25
CA GLU A 148 4.51 -14.46 -14.44
C GLU A 148 4.91 -15.90 -14.08
N VAL A 149 5.77 -16.07 -13.07
CA VAL A 149 6.21 -17.38 -12.56
C VAL A 149 5.03 -18.12 -11.92
N THR A 150 4.29 -17.45 -11.02
CA THR A 150 3.14 -18.07 -10.33
C THR A 150 2.09 -18.59 -11.32
N VAL A 151 1.75 -17.82 -12.37
CA VAL A 151 0.76 -18.23 -13.38
C VAL A 151 1.30 -19.36 -14.27
N ALA A 152 2.56 -19.31 -14.67
CA ALA A 152 3.19 -20.34 -15.49
C ALA A 152 3.31 -21.68 -14.74
N VAL A 153 3.84 -21.65 -13.52
CA VAL A 153 3.94 -22.82 -12.62
C VAL A 153 2.55 -23.41 -12.41
N PHE A 154 1.55 -22.60 -12.08
CA PHE A 154 0.18 -23.07 -11.88
C PHE A 154 -0.40 -23.79 -13.11
N CYS A 155 -0.23 -23.21 -14.31
CA CYS A 155 -0.73 -23.80 -15.55
C CYS A 155 -0.02 -25.13 -15.87
N TRP A 156 1.32 -25.16 -15.71
CA TRP A 156 2.14 -26.35 -15.92
C TRP A 156 1.79 -27.47 -14.94
N THR A 157 1.67 -27.16 -13.64
CA THR A 157 1.23 -28.13 -12.62
C THR A 157 -0.18 -28.65 -12.93
N CYS A 158 -1.11 -27.79 -13.34
CA CYS A 158 -2.45 -28.24 -13.74
C CYS A 158 -2.45 -29.15 -14.97
N GLN A 159 -1.54 -28.92 -15.92
CA GLN A 159 -1.35 -29.79 -17.09
C GLN A 159 -0.83 -31.17 -16.68
N LEU A 160 0.16 -31.22 -15.78
CA LEU A 160 0.66 -32.48 -15.21
C LEU A 160 -0.44 -33.24 -14.45
N LEU A 161 -1.25 -32.52 -13.67
CA LEU A 161 -2.43 -33.05 -12.96
C LEU A 161 -3.60 -33.45 -13.88
N LYS A 162 -3.46 -33.24 -15.21
CA LYS A 162 -4.50 -33.49 -16.23
C LYS A 162 -5.81 -32.75 -15.96
N ILE A 163 -5.75 -31.56 -15.37
CA ILE A 163 -6.91 -30.71 -15.08
C ILE A 163 -7.24 -29.86 -16.33
N MET A 164 -8.07 -30.41 -17.22
CA MET A 164 -8.43 -29.78 -18.50
C MET A 164 -9.28 -28.49 -18.38
N LYS A 165 -9.73 -28.12 -17.17
CA LYS A 165 -10.53 -26.91 -16.95
C LYS A 165 -9.73 -25.62 -17.05
N VAL A 166 -8.41 -25.69 -16.96
CA VAL A 166 -7.53 -24.53 -16.96
C VAL A 166 -7.20 -24.14 -18.40
N LYS A 167 -7.60 -22.93 -18.81
CA LYS A 167 -7.21 -22.35 -20.10
C LYS A 167 -6.06 -21.36 -19.86
N PRO A 168 -4.82 -21.67 -20.28
CA PRO A 168 -3.66 -20.81 -19.99
C PRO A 168 -3.82 -19.41 -20.59
N ASP A 169 -4.37 -19.28 -21.81
CA ASP A 169 -4.58 -17.98 -22.48
C ASP A 169 -5.46 -17.02 -21.67
N VAL A 170 -6.52 -17.53 -21.05
CA VAL A 170 -7.44 -16.74 -20.25
C VAL A 170 -6.78 -16.25 -18.96
N LEU A 171 -5.96 -17.10 -18.33
CA LEU A 171 -5.21 -16.72 -17.13
C LEU A 171 -4.11 -15.71 -17.43
N ARG A 172 -3.37 -15.90 -18.52
CA ARG A 172 -2.32 -14.96 -18.96
C ARG A 172 -2.90 -13.58 -19.23
N ALA A 173 -4.00 -13.50 -19.98
CA ALA A 173 -4.70 -12.25 -20.25
C ALA A 173 -5.23 -11.59 -18.95
N LYS A 174 -5.76 -12.39 -18.00
CA LYS A 174 -6.29 -11.89 -16.73
C LYS A 174 -5.22 -11.28 -15.82
N TYR A 175 -4.04 -11.87 -15.75
CA TYR A 175 -2.94 -11.42 -14.88
C TYR A 175 -1.91 -10.52 -15.59
N GLY A 176 -2.09 -10.27 -16.89
CA GLY A 176 -1.19 -9.42 -17.68
C GLY A 176 0.20 -10.03 -17.88
N VAL A 177 0.27 -11.36 -18.02
CA VAL A 177 1.51 -12.09 -18.27
C VAL A 177 1.81 -12.05 -19.77
N SER A 178 3.04 -11.66 -20.14
CA SER A 178 3.43 -11.64 -21.55
C SER A 178 3.58 -13.06 -22.10
N ASP A 179 3.21 -13.25 -23.36
CA ASP A 179 3.27 -14.55 -24.05
C ASP A 179 4.70 -15.10 -24.06
N GLN A 180 5.68 -14.25 -24.39
CA GLN A 180 7.09 -14.62 -24.40
C GLN A 180 7.61 -15.02 -23.01
N ALA A 181 7.28 -14.28 -21.96
CA ALA A 181 7.74 -14.63 -20.60
C ALA A 181 7.14 -15.98 -20.17
N TYR A 182 5.86 -16.20 -20.48
CA TYR A 182 5.21 -17.47 -20.20
C TYR A 182 5.91 -18.64 -20.92
N VAL A 183 6.16 -18.52 -22.23
CA VAL A 183 6.84 -19.58 -23.01
C VAL A 183 8.25 -19.85 -22.47
N ASN A 184 9.01 -18.80 -22.13
CA ASN A 184 10.34 -18.94 -21.55
C ASN A 184 10.30 -19.68 -20.21
N ILE A 185 9.36 -19.34 -19.32
CA ILE A 185 9.21 -19.99 -18.01
C ILE A 185 8.77 -21.46 -18.18
N ILE A 186 7.84 -21.76 -19.09
CA ILE A 186 7.43 -23.14 -19.37
C ILE A 186 8.59 -23.97 -19.91
N SER A 187 9.39 -23.42 -20.84
CA SER A 187 10.59 -24.10 -21.36
C SER A 187 11.63 -24.34 -20.26
N ALA A 188 11.79 -23.38 -19.33
CA ALA A 188 12.65 -23.56 -18.16
C ALA A 188 12.12 -24.64 -17.21
N LEU A 189 10.81 -24.69 -16.97
CA LEU A 189 10.16 -25.74 -16.16
C LEU A 189 10.34 -27.12 -16.77
N GLU A 190 10.13 -27.27 -18.08
CA GLU A 190 10.27 -28.55 -18.78
C GLU A 190 11.73 -29.06 -18.78
N SER A 191 12.71 -28.16 -18.86
CA SER A 191 14.12 -28.54 -18.87
C SER A 191 14.70 -28.77 -17.47
N THR A 192 14.28 -27.99 -16.47
CA THR A 192 14.90 -28.02 -15.14
C THR A 192 14.10 -28.78 -14.09
N CYS A 193 12.78 -28.89 -14.22
CA CYS A 193 11.90 -29.48 -13.21
C CYS A 193 11.33 -30.86 -13.63
N GLN A 194 12.05 -31.62 -14.46
CA GLN A 194 11.60 -32.94 -14.90
C GLN A 194 11.44 -33.93 -13.74
N ASP A 195 12.34 -33.90 -12.74
CA ASP A 195 12.23 -34.74 -11.53
C ASP A 195 10.93 -34.43 -10.75
N ALA A 196 10.59 -33.14 -10.63
CA ALA A 196 9.35 -32.71 -10.00
C ALA A 196 8.12 -33.16 -10.80
N ALA A 197 8.20 -33.18 -12.14
CA ALA A 197 7.13 -33.67 -12.99
C ALA A 197 6.89 -35.18 -12.77
N GLU A 198 7.94 -35.98 -12.66
CA GLU A 198 7.84 -37.42 -12.36
C GLU A 198 7.21 -37.67 -10.99
N LEU A 199 7.63 -36.93 -9.96
CA LEU A 199 7.05 -37.02 -8.61
C LEU A 199 5.55 -36.64 -8.59
N VAL A 200 5.16 -35.58 -9.30
CA VAL A 200 3.75 -35.19 -9.44
C VAL A 200 2.94 -36.30 -10.12
N GLN A 201 3.49 -36.90 -11.18
CA GLN A 201 2.82 -37.98 -11.92
C GLN A 201 2.71 -39.27 -11.09
N GLU A 202 3.73 -39.60 -10.30
CA GLU A 202 3.68 -40.73 -9.38
C GLU A 202 2.62 -40.50 -8.28
N ALA A 203 2.59 -39.31 -7.68
CA ALA A 203 1.58 -38.94 -6.69
C ALA A 203 0.15 -39.00 -7.26
N LEU A 204 -0.04 -38.58 -8.52
CA LEU A 204 -1.31 -38.75 -9.23
C LEU A 204 -1.68 -40.21 -9.45
N ALA A 205 -0.71 -41.05 -9.85
CA ALA A 205 -0.94 -42.47 -10.04
C ALA A 205 -1.31 -43.16 -8.72
N ALA A 206 -0.67 -42.76 -7.61
CA ALA A 206 -1.02 -43.20 -6.27
C ALA A 206 -2.42 -42.76 -5.85
N LEU A 207 -2.79 -41.50 -6.12
CA LEU A 207 -4.13 -40.96 -5.82
C LEU A 207 -5.23 -41.68 -6.62
N LYS A 208 -4.96 -42.05 -7.87
CA LYS A 208 -5.87 -42.85 -8.69
C LYS A 208 -6.06 -44.27 -8.14
N LYS A 209 -5.00 -44.89 -7.64
CA LYS A 209 -5.06 -46.22 -7.01
C LYS A 209 -5.78 -46.18 -5.67
N ASN A 210 -5.62 -45.10 -4.89
CA ASN A 210 -6.25 -44.94 -3.60
C ASN A 210 -6.62 -43.47 -3.32
N PRO A 211 -7.87 -43.05 -3.56
CA PRO A 211 -8.28 -41.65 -3.41
C PRO A 211 -8.27 -41.15 -1.96
N LYS A 212 -8.16 -42.06 -0.97
CA LYS A 212 -8.03 -41.70 0.44
C LYS A 212 -6.60 -41.37 0.85
N ASN A 213 -5.60 -41.76 0.05
CA ASN A 213 -4.21 -41.54 0.36
C ASN A 213 -3.69 -40.36 -0.48
N VAL A 214 -3.87 -39.15 0.05
CA VAL A 214 -3.34 -37.93 -0.58
C VAL A 214 -1.86 -37.83 -0.24
N VAL A 215 -1.01 -38.13 -1.22
CA VAL A 215 0.44 -37.91 -1.11
C VAL A 215 0.71 -36.41 -1.33
N LEU A 216 1.15 -35.73 -0.29
CA LEU A 216 1.66 -34.35 -0.38
C LEU A 216 3.10 -34.38 -0.90
N PRO A 217 3.57 -33.30 -1.55
CA PRO A 217 4.97 -33.20 -1.97
C PRO A 217 5.91 -33.42 -0.77
N PRO A 218 7.12 -33.96 -0.98
CA PRO A 218 8.12 -34.03 0.08
C PRO A 218 8.31 -32.61 0.61
N ALA A 219 8.06 -32.41 1.90
CA ALA A 219 8.20 -31.09 2.51
C ALA A 219 9.61 -30.61 2.21
N THR A 220 9.74 -29.55 1.40
CA THR A 220 11.02 -28.97 1.03
C THR A 220 11.71 -28.61 2.34
N THR A 221 12.68 -29.42 2.75
CA THR A 221 13.48 -29.18 3.94
C THR A 221 14.38 -28.00 3.62
N THR A 222 13.82 -26.79 3.65
CA THR A 222 14.62 -25.58 3.78
C THR A 222 15.41 -25.74 5.05
N ALA A 223 16.72 -25.90 4.88
CA ALA A 223 17.70 -26.14 5.92
C ALA A 223 17.58 -25.11 7.06
N SER A 224 16.83 -25.46 8.08
CA SER A 224 17.11 -25.09 9.45
C SER A 224 17.40 -26.39 10.17
N ASP A 225 18.69 -26.67 10.23
CA ASP A 225 19.36 -27.79 10.84
C ASP A 225 18.96 -27.91 12.32
N VAL A 226 18.01 -28.79 12.63
CA VAL A 226 17.87 -29.41 13.96
C VAL A 226 17.53 -30.87 13.76
N SER A 227 18.58 -31.68 13.77
CA SER A 227 18.57 -33.14 13.81
C SER A 227 17.52 -33.70 14.78
N PHE A 228 16.41 -34.21 14.24
CA PHE A 228 15.63 -35.25 14.90
C PHE A 228 15.81 -36.56 14.13
N THR A 229 16.73 -37.36 14.65
CA THR A 229 16.91 -38.77 14.31
C THR A 229 15.68 -39.55 14.76
N LEU A 230 14.73 -39.79 13.85
CA LEU A 230 13.69 -40.81 14.04
C LEU A 230 14.07 -42.06 13.25
N SER A 231 14.83 -42.89 13.95
CA SER A 231 15.08 -44.31 13.68
C SER A 231 13.74 -45.05 13.54
N ARG A 232 13.39 -45.40 12.30
CA ARG A 232 12.24 -46.23 11.97
C ARG A 232 12.66 -47.71 12.09
N SER A 233 12.64 -48.25 13.31
CA SER A 233 12.74 -49.69 13.50
C SER A 233 11.38 -50.34 13.24
N LEU A 234 11.36 -51.24 12.25
CA LEU A 234 10.31 -52.24 12.11
C LEU A 234 10.45 -53.22 13.28
N SER A 235 9.47 -53.26 14.18
CA SER A 235 9.22 -54.44 15.00
C SER A 235 7.74 -54.79 14.97
N LYS A 236 7.43 -55.76 14.12
CA LYS A 236 6.25 -56.62 14.28
C LYS A 236 6.49 -57.44 15.55
N SER A 237 5.56 -57.37 16.50
CA SER A 237 5.30 -58.47 17.43
C SER A 237 3.81 -58.58 17.74
N PRO A 238 3.31 -59.78 18.06
CA PRO A 238 1.93 -60.20 17.81
C PRO A 238 1.09 -60.40 19.07
N SER A 239 -0.21 -60.57 18.87
CA SER A 239 -1.15 -61.42 19.64
C SER A 239 -1.25 -61.32 21.17
N LYS A 240 -2.50 -61.06 21.59
CA LYS A 240 -3.25 -61.70 22.69
C LYS A 240 -2.88 -61.40 24.14
N SER A 241 -3.93 -60.98 24.86
CA SER A 241 -4.48 -61.56 26.11
C SER A 241 -4.75 -60.44 27.11
N ALA A 242 -6.00 -60.01 27.27
CA ALA A 242 -7.01 -60.57 28.18
C ALA A 242 -6.89 -60.07 29.63
N MET A 243 -8.08 -59.88 30.20
CA MET A 243 -8.43 -59.65 31.61
C MET A 243 -8.54 -58.17 32.01
N LYS A 244 -9.78 -57.67 32.25
CA LYS A 244 -10.57 -57.77 33.51
C LYS A 244 -9.86 -56.88 34.56
N ALA A 245 -10.45 -55.83 35.11
CA ALA A 245 -11.72 -55.80 35.80
C ALA A 245 -12.03 -54.35 36.25
N ARG A 246 -13.34 -54.08 36.45
CA ARG A 246 -13.95 -53.33 37.57
C ARG A 246 -13.53 -51.86 37.80
N MET A 247 -14.38 -50.94 38.23
CA MET A 247 -15.83 -50.76 38.44
C MET A 247 -15.91 -49.41 39.17
N LEU A 248 -17.00 -48.65 38.99
CA LEU A 248 -17.55 -47.66 39.94
C LEU A 248 -16.69 -46.38 40.14
N ASP A 249 -17.19 -45.15 40.24
CA ASP A 249 -18.54 -44.68 40.55
C ASP A 249 -18.69 -43.19 40.17
N GLY A 250 -19.94 -42.80 39.88
CA GLY A 250 -20.55 -41.46 40.08
C GLY A 250 -19.98 -40.27 39.28
N SER A 251 -20.76 -39.40 38.66
CA SER A 251 -22.19 -39.12 38.72
C SER A 251 -22.52 -38.11 37.60
N PRO A 252 -23.80 -37.95 37.21
CA PRO A 252 -24.21 -37.44 35.90
C PRO A 252 -24.67 -35.98 35.96
N SER A 253 -24.65 -35.29 34.82
CA SER A 253 -25.65 -34.25 34.55
C SER A 253 -26.13 -34.33 33.11
N LYS A 254 -27.40 -34.69 33.00
CA LYS A 254 -28.21 -34.75 31.80
C LYS A 254 -28.53 -33.32 31.37
N THR A 255 -28.45 -33.03 30.07
CA THR A 255 -29.60 -32.41 29.38
C THR A 255 -29.66 -32.93 27.94
N PRO A 256 -30.77 -33.60 27.57
CA PRO A 256 -31.03 -34.11 26.23
C PRO A 256 -32.10 -33.25 25.52
N THR A 257 -31.80 -32.72 24.35
CA THR A 257 -32.83 -32.24 23.40
C THR A 257 -32.27 -32.30 21.98
N HIS A 258 -32.43 -33.44 21.30
CA HIS A 258 -33.43 -33.67 20.25
C HIS A 258 -33.13 -32.91 18.93
N LYS A 259 -32.38 -33.55 18.01
CA LYS A 259 -32.90 -34.22 16.80
C LYS A 259 -33.82 -33.35 15.94
N ARG A 260 -33.25 -32.75 14.87
CA ARG A 260 -33.80 -32.88 13.52
C ARG A 260 -32.66 -33.07 12.51
N LYS A 261 -32.54 -34.31 12.01
CA LYS A 261 -31.93 -34.60 10.72
C LYS A 261 -32.93 -34.15 9.66
N VAL A 262 -32.58 -33.17 8.85
CA VAL A 262 -33.30 -32.89 7.60
C VAL A 262 -32.46 -33.47 6.48
N VAL A 263 -32.99 -34.54 5.89
CA VAL A 263 -32.53 -35.15 4.64
C VAL A 263 -33.23 -34.37 3.52
N PHE A 264 -32.45 -33.79 2.61
CA PHE A 264 -32.99 -33.27 1.35
C PHE A 264 -32.75 -34.30 0.27
N SER A 265 -33.83 -34.98 -0.12
CA SER A 265 -33.95 -35.71 -1.38
C SER A 265 -35.03 -35.01 -2.17
N GLN A 266 -34.70 -34.46 -3.34
CA GLN A 266 -35.71 -34.11 -4.34
C GLN A 266 -35.09 -34.21 -5.73
N ASP A 267 -35.25 -35.39 -6.32
CA ASP A 267 -35.38 -35.58 -7.76
C ASP A 267 -36.79 -35.14 -8.16
N VAL A 268 -36.90 -34.21 -9.11
CA VAL A 268 -38.05 -34.08 -10.03
C VAL A 268 -37.50 -33.56 -11.36
N GLU A 269 -37.40 -34.46 -12.33
CA GLU A 269 -37.62 -34.09 -13.73
C GLU A 269 -39.12 -33.91 -13.92
N GLU A 270 -39.56 -32.75 -14.42
CA GLU A 270 -40.74 -32.68 -15.28
C GLU A 270 -40.71 -31.39 -16.10
N ALA A 271 -40.89 -31.55 -17.41
CA ALA A 271 -41.03 -30.49 -18.38
C ALA A 271 -42.33 -29.71 -18.16
N GLY A 272 -42.28 -28.38 -18.30
CA GLY A 272 -43.47 -27.54 -18.28
C GLY A 272 -43.16 -26.09 -18.63
N ASP A 273 -43.78 -25.65 -19.72
CA ASP A 273 -43.77 -24.30 -20.30
C ASP A 273 -44.06 -23.14 -19.31
N LEU A 274 -43.43 -21.98 -19.61
CA LEU A 274 -43.83 -20.55 -19.49
C LEU A 274 -45.07 -20.12 -18.62
N PRO A 275 -45.20 -18.84 -18.14
CA PRO A 275 -44.57 -17.59 -18.64
C PRO A 275 -44.12 -16.51 -17.61
N GLU A 276 -43.39 -15.52 -18.15
CA GLU A 276 -43.31 -14.06 -17.89
C GLU A 276 -43.73 -13.39 -16.56
N THR A 277 -42.73 -12.77 -15.89
CA THR A 277 -42.68 -11.40 -15.25
C THR A 277 -43.71 -11.03 -14.14
N PRO A 278 -43.53 -9.98 -13.28
CA PRO A 278 -42.68 -8.79 -13.44
C PRO A 278 -41.93 -8.20 -12.20
N SER A 279 -40.84 -7.50 -12.53
CA SER A 279 -40.43 -6.16 -12.08
C SER A 279 -41.01 -5.63 -10.75
N LYS A 280 -40.17 -5.58 -9.70
CA LYS A 280 -40.37 -4.70 -8.54
C LYS A 280 -39.19 -3.74 -8.42
N ARG A 281 -39.37 -2.54 -8.99
CA ARG A 281 -38.60 -1.32 -8.69
C ARG A 281 -39.00 -0.79 -7.31
N PRO A 282 -38.08 -0.61 -6.35
CA PRO A 282 -38.32 0.26 -5.21
C PRO A 282 -38.06 1.73 -5.61
N LYS A 283 -39.12 2.54 -5.60
CA LYS A 283 -39.07 4.01 -5.61
C LYS A 283 -38.76 4.48 -4.19
N PHE A 284 -37.65 5.19 -3.98
CA PHE A 284 -37.51 6.07 -2.82
C PHE A 284 -37.33 7.51 -3.27
N SER A 285 -38.26 8.31 -2.77
CA SER A 285 -38.53 9.71 -2.99
C SER A 285 -37.51 10.62 -2.30
N SER A 286 -37.11 11.66 -3.03
CA SER A 286 -36.53 12.91 -2.50
C SER A 286 -37.53 13.69 -1.64
N PRO A 287 -37.05 14.43 -0.62
CA PRO A 287 -37.75 15.62 -0.12
C PRO A 287 -36.97 16.90 -0.46
N LEU A 288 -37.57 17.71 -1.34
CA LEU A 288 -37.31 19.14 -1.50
C LEU A 288 -38.27 19.93 -0.58
N LYS A 289 -37.85 21.17 -0.25
CA LYS A 289 -38.53 22.26 0.51
C LYS A 289 -38.03 22.35 1.97
N SER A 290 -37.42 23.46 2.37
CA SER A 290 -38.17 24.71 2.53
C SER A 290 -37.32 25.97 2.34
N ALA A 291 -37.85 26.86 1.50
CA ALA A 291 -37.46 28.26 1.40
C ALA A 291 -37.96 29.04 2.62
N ARG A 292 -37.15 29.97 3.12
CA ARG A 292 -37.60 31.11 3.92
C ARG A 292 -37.01 32.39 3.36
N LEU A 293 -37.82 33.07 2.56
CA LEU A 293 -37.69 34.48 2.21
C LEU A 293 -38.56 35.30 3.18
N ARG A 294 -37.96 36.32 3.81
CA ARG A 294 -38.58 37.57 4.27
C ARG A 294 -37.51 38.64 4.00
N ALA A 295 -37.66 39.51 2.98
CA ALA A 295 -38.43 40.76 2.96
C ALA A 295 -38.01 41.68 4.14
N LEU A 296 -37.08 42.62 3.92
CA LEU A 296 -37.24 44.00 3.40
C LEU A 296 -37.78 45.00 4.44
N HIS A 297 -36.89 45.91 4.86
CA HIS A 297 -37.06 47.29 5.33
C HIS A 297 -35.63 47.87 5.31
N GLU A 298 -35.19 48.70 4.37
CA GLU A 298 -35.55 50.09 4.02
C GLU A 298 -35.00 51.15 4.99
N ALA A 299 -34.30 52.15 4.40
CA ALA A 299 -33.68 53.38 4.96
C ALA A 299 -32.44 53.17 5.87
N GLY A 300 -31.31 53.86 5.73
CA GLY A 300 -30.83 54.99 4.93
C GLY A 300 -29.41 55.36 5.44
N PRO A 301 -28.64 56.21 4.75
CA PRO A 301 -27.22 56.47 5.05
C PRO A 301 -27.03 57.72 5.91
N SER A 302 -26.07 57.74 6.85
CA SER A 302 -25.49 58.95 7.48
C SER A 302 -24.31 58.58 8.40
N PHE A 303 -23.07 58.99 8.05
CA PHE A 303 -22.31 60.13 8.61
C PHE A 303 -21.47 59.81 9.88
N LEU A 304 -20.15 60.01 9.73
CA LEU A 304 -19.17 60.62 10.66
C LEU A 304 -18.71 59.87 11.93
N SER A 305 -17.39 59.60 11.93
CA SER A 305 -16.39 59.79 13.01
C SER A 305 -16.77 60.78 14.14
N PRO A 306 -16.16 60.78 15.35
CA PRO A 306 -14.70 60.65 15.56
C PRO A 306 -14.18 60.07 16.91
N ALA A 307 -12.84 59.97 16.93
CA ALA A 307 -11.84 59.78 17.98
C ALA A 307 -12.16 60.11 19.47
N LYS A 308 -11.50 59.37 20.37
CA LYS A 308 -10.91 59.85 21.65
C LYS A 308 -9.86 58.84 22.15
N ALA A 309 -8.58 59.22 22.17
CA ALA A 309 -7.78 59.67 23.34
C ALA A 309 -7.16 58.48 24.12
N ILE A 310 -5.86 58.18 23.95
CA ILE A 310 -4.70 58.73 24.69
C ILE A 310 -4.77 58.44 26.20
N ALA A 311 -3.91 57.54 26.70
CA ALA A 311 -3.08 57.74 27.89
C ALA A 311 -2.06 56.59 28.09
N PRO A 312 -0.91 56.82 28.76
CA PRO A 312 0.35 56.10 28.54
C PRO A 312 0.85 55.25 29.75
N LEU A 313 1.93 54.50 29.47
CA LEU A 313 2.97 53.91 30.34
C LEU A 313 3.04 54.38 31.81
N PRO A 314 3.46 53.47 32.73
CA PRO A 314 4.86 53.54 33.19
C PRO A 314 5.55 52.18 33.45
N ALA A 315 6.79 52.06 32.96
CA ALA A 315 7.92 51.43 33.66
C ALA A 315 8.68 52.58 34.39
N PRO A 316 9.61 52.37 35.38
CA PRO A 316 10.50 51.23 35.56
C PRO A 316 10.77 50.82 37.05
N THR A 317 11.49 49.72 37.28
CA THR A 317 12.70 49.68 38.16
C THR A 317 13.33 48.28 38.16
N PRO A 318 14.67 48.17 38.17
CA PRO A 318 15.42 46.92 38.29
C PRO A 318 15.71 46.59 39.77
N SER A 319 15.73 45.31 40.14
CA SER A 319 16.38 44.88 41.38
C SER A 319 16.99 43.49 41.23
N ALA A 320 18.09 43.32 41.94
CA ALA A 320 19.18 42.40 41.68
C ALA A 320 19.00 41.02 42.32
N ALA A 321 19.73 40.07 41.74
CA ALA A 321 20.48 38.97 42.36
C ALA A 321 19.91 38.25 43.60
N SER A 322 19.64 36.95 43.43
CA SER A 322 20.16 35.91 44.34
C SER A 322 20.04 34.51 43.72
N THR A 323 21.17 33.82 43.66
CA THR A 323 21.43 32.43 43.27
C THR A 323 20.99 31.43 44.38
N PRO A 324 21.12 30.09 44.21
CA PRO A 324 20.06 29.14 44.56
C PRO A 324 20.35 28.31 45.83
N ALA A 325 19.29 27.75 46.42
CA ALA A 325 19.40 26.76 47.49
C ALA A 325 18.69 25.44 47.14
N ARG A 326 19.51 24.41 47.24
CA ARG A 326 19.35 22.97 47.05
C ARG A 326 18.43 22.35 48.12
N SER A 327 17.53 21.45 47.73
CA SER A 327 16.87 20.46 48.61
C SER A 327 16.22 19.39 47.70
N SER A 328 16.69 18.14 47.58
CA SER A 328 16.87 17.03 48.54
C SER A 328 15.65 16.08 48.62
N ARG A 329 15.88 14.81 48.17
CA ARG A 329 15.15 13.54 48.40
C ARG A 329 13.87 13.36 47.56
N TYR A 330 13.59 12.24 46.89
CA TYR A 330 13.69 10.80 47.22
C TYR A 330 14.14 9.99 45.96
N ALA A 331 15.05 9.01 46.09
CA ALA A 331 14.79 7.57 46.14
C ALA A 331 13.91 7.05 44.98
N ASP A 332 14.42 6.23 44.07
CA ASP A 332 14.45 4.78 44.26
C ASP A 332 15.21 4.07 43.12
N ASP A 333 15.79 2.95 43.54
CA ASP A 333 16.33 1.76 42.91
C ASP A 333 17.04 1.70 41.54
N MET A 334 18.15 0.96 41.61
CA MET A 334 18.99 0.48 40.55
C MET A 334 18.48 -0.85 39.99
N LEU A 335 18.79 -1.12 38.72
CA LEU A 335 19.25 -2.41 38.14
C LEU A 335 19.35 -2.16 36.61
N VAL A 336 20.50 -1.75 36.07
CA VAL A 336 21.62 -2.58 35.59
C VAL A 336 21.17 -3.71 34.66
N GLU A 337 21.17 -3.46 33.35
CA GLU A 337 21.84 -4.33 32.38
C GLU A 337 22.01 -3.66 31.01
N GLU A 338 22.99 -4.14 30.26
CA GLU A 338 23.27 -3.90 28.84
C GLU A 338 24.28 -2.78 28.50
N VAL A 339 25.56 -3.13 28.75
CA VAL A 339 26.72 -2.60 28.02
C VAL A 339 27.01 -3.54 26.86
N MET A 340 26.83 -3.07 25.63
CA MET A 340 27.61 -3.54 24.47
C MET A 340 27.90 -2.32 23.60
N ALA A 341 29.17 -1.94 23.60
CA ALA A 341 29.72 -0.85 22.84
C ALA A 341 30.06 -1.33 21.42
N GLU A 342 29.51 -0.68 20.40
CA GLU A 342 30.12 -0.68 19.07
C GLU A 342 30.50 0.74 18.67
N ARG A 343 31.80 1.00 18.85
CA ARG A 343 32.59 1.96 18.08
C ARG A 343 32.56 1.54 16.62
N ILE A 344 32.05 2.39 15.72
CA ILE A 344 32.59 2.47 14.37
C ILE A 344 32.83 3.93 14.02
N ALA A 345 34.01 4.14 13.47
CA ALA A 345 34.73 5.37 13.31
C ALA A 345 34.02 6.42 12.42
N SER A 346 34.11 7.66 12.88
CA SER A 346 33.97 8.87 12.09
C SER A 346 35.08 8.94 11.04
N THR A 347 34.73 8.89 9.76
CA THR A 347 35.59 9.33 8.65
C THR A 347 35.02 10.62 8.05
N SER A 348 35.58 11.73 8.52
CA SER A 348 35.45 13.04 7.91
C SER A 348 36.11 13.07 6.53
N THR A 349 35.36 13.46 5.50
CA THR A 349 35.91 13.94 4.22
C THR A 349 35.34 15.32 3.92
N PRO A 350 36.18 16.32 3.58
CA PRO A 350 35.73 17.62 3.10
C PRO A 350 35.63 17.57 1.57
N SER A 351 34.53 18.08 0.99
CA SER A 351 34.49 18.31 -0.45
C SER A 351 33.57 19.47 -0.82
N GLY A 352 34.19 20.51 -1.36
CA GLY A 352 33.77 21.17 -2.60
C GLY A 352 32.44 21.90 -2.59
N GLN A 353 32.49 23.21 -2.33
CA GLN A 353 31.47 24.14 -2.81
C GLN A 353 31.54 24.23 -4.35
N ASP A 354 30.49 23.77 -5.03
CA ASP A 354 30.20 24.19 -6.41
C ASP A 354 28.95 25.08 -6.40
N VAL A 355 29.19 26.37 -6.60
CA VAL A 355 28.18 27.42 -6.76
C VAL A 355 27.71 27.40 -8.20
N LEU A 356 26.47 26.94 -8.44
CA LEU A 356 25.80 27.12 -9.72
C LEU A 356 24.96 28.42 -9.73
N PRO A 357 24.95 29.18 -10.84
CA PRO A 357 24.24 30.44 -10.93
C PRO A 357 22.72 30.26 -11.03
N SER A 358 22.02 30.97 -10.15
CA SER A 358 20.56 31.07 -10.08
C SER A 358 20.01 31.87 -11.26
N THR A 359 19.10 31.29 -12.05
CA THR A 359 18.38 32.00 -13.11
C THR A 359 16.99 32.46 -12.63
N PRO A 360 16.47 33.62 -13.09
CA PRO A 360 15.31 34.26 -12.49
C PRO A 360 14.00 33.63 -12.97
N ARG A 361 13.24 33.05 -12.05
CA ARG A 361 11.93 32.43 -12.32
C ARG A 361 10.84 33.52 -12.44
N ARG A 362 10.54 33.93 -13.67
CA ARG A 362 9.47 34.90 -14.01
C ARG A 362 8.08 34.31 -13.70
N ARG A 363 7.38 34.88 -12.70
CA ARG A 363 5.96 34.60 -12.41
C ARG A 363 5.09 35.03 -13.60
N ARG A 364 4.29 34.13 -14.16
CA ARG A 364 3.16 34.46 -15.03
C ARG A 364 1.87 34.33 -14.24
N GLN A 365 1.17 35.45 -14.08
CA GLN A 365 -0.23 35.49 -13.68
C GLN A 365 -1.08 35.06 -14.89
N PHE A 366 -2.00 34.14 -14.68
CA PHE A 366 -3.05 33.82 -15.65
C PHE A 366 -4.32 34.56 -15.23
N THR A 367 -4.74 35.52 -16.05
CA THR A 367 -6.09 36.07 -16.03
C THR A 367 -6.94 35.23 -16.98
N THR A 368 -7.94 34.54 -16.43
CA THR A 368 -9.00 33.88 -17.20
C THR A 368 -10.05 34.93 -17.54
N THR A 369 -10.27 35.15 -18.84
CA THR A 369 -11.36 35.98 -19.36
C THR A 369 -12.44 35.04 -19.88
N ASP A 370 -13.64 35.22 -19.33
CA ASP A 370 -14.90 34.63 -19.78
C ASP A 370 -15.19 34.97 -21.25
N ALA A 371 -15.74 33.99 -21.98
CA ALA A 371 -16.44 34.23 -23.23
C ALA A 371 -17.60 33.23 -23.36
N SER A 372 -18.75 33.72 -22.95
CA SER A 372 -20.12 33.52 -23.45
C SER A 372 -20.32 32.75 -24.77
N ASP A 373 -21.24 31.79 -24.69
CA ASP A 373 -22.54 31.76 -25.41
C ASP A 373 -22.56 31.96 -26.93
N VAL A 374 -22.82 30.88 -27.68
CA VAL A 374 -23.59 30.89 -28.94
C VAL A 374 -24.34 29.56 -29.07
N GLU A 375 -25.67 29.63 -28.94
CA GLU A 375 -26.61 28.65 -29.48
C GLU A 375 -26.64 28.68 -31.01
N ARG A 376 -26.73 27.53 -31.70
CA ARG A 376 -27.75 27.32 -32.74
C ARG A 376 -27.84 25.87 -33.27
N SER A 377 -29.09 25.53 -33.54
CA SER A 377 -29.72 24.27 -33.95
C SER A 377 -29.42 23.74 -35.37
N GLY A 378 -29.80 22.47 -35.59
CA GLY A 378 -30.16 21.86 -36.89
C GLY A 378 -29.33 20.62 -37.25
N SER A 379 -29.82 19.37 -37.14
CA SER A 379 -30.87 18.65 -37.89
C SER A 379 -30.42 18.05 -39.24
N CYS A 380 -30.60 16.73 -39.38
CA CYS A 380 -30.59 15.87 -40.59
C CYS A 380 -29.23 15.76 -41.34
N GLY A 381 -28.83 14.66 -41.99
CA GLY A 381 -29.45 13.42 -42.40
C GLY A 381 -28.45 12.67 -43.30
N VAL A 382 -28.69 11.38 -43.51
CA VAL A 382 -27.84 10.37 -44.19
C VAL A 382 -27.73 10.60 -45.71
N SER A 383 -26.57 10.30 -46.34
CA SER A 383 -26.41 9.42 -47.53
C SER A 383 -25.27 9.77 -48.52
N HIS A 384 -24.46 8.75 -48.84
CA HIS A 384 -23.86 8.34 -50.12
C HIS A 384 -22.96 9.26 -51.02
N ALA A 385 -21.71 8.80 -51.13
CA ALA A 385 -20.96 8.38 -52.34
C ALA A 385 -20.69 9.31 -53.54
N ALA A 386 -19.37 9.39 -53.82
CA ALA A 386 -18.66 9.45 -55.12
C ALA A 386 -18.28 10.82 -55.73
N PRO A 387 -17.15 10.86 -56.49
CA PRO A 387 -16.30 12.05 -56.60
C PRO A 387 -16.23 12.65 -58.03
N ALA A 388 -15.97 13.96 -58.15
CA ALA A 388 -15.14 14.57 -59.19
C ALA A 388 -15.08 16.11 -59.10
N SER A 389 -13.98 16.63 -59.66
CA SER A 389 -13.73 17.97 -60.22
C SER A 389 -13.44 19.17 -59.29
N SER A 390 -12.14 19.42 -59.15
CA SER A 390 -11.44 20.68 -59.43
C SER A 390 -12.24 22.00 -59.45
N VAL A 391 -12.03 22.84 -58.44
CA VAL A 391 -12.05 24.30 -58.59
C VAL A 391 -10.91 24.91 -57.76
N ARG A 392 -10.20 25.82 -58.42
CA ARG A 392 -9.07 26.64 -57.97
C ARG A 392 -9.54 27.79 -57.06
N GLU A 393 -8.58 28.31 -56.30
CA GLU A 393 -8.55 29.65 -55.69
C GLU A 393 -9.49 29.91 -54.51
N ASP A 394 -8.91 29.85 -53.30
CA ASP A 394 -8.69 31.09 -52.54
C ASP A 394 -7.61 30.85 -51.47
N MET A 395 -6.45 31.48 -51.68
CA MET A 395 -5.30 31.39 -50.78
C MET A 395 -5.50 32.37 -49.61
N GLU A 396 -6.44 32.04 -48.74
CA GLU A 396 -6.65 32.77 -47.50
C GLU A 396 -5.48 32.46 -46.55
N ALA A 397 -4.64 33.48 -46.29
CA ALA A 397 -3.45 33.40 -45.46
C ALA A 397 -3.80 32.97 -44.03
N ARG A 398 -3.88 31.65 -43.82
CA ARG A 398 -4.08 31.03 -42.51
C ARG A 398 -2.93 31.45 -41.62
N ARG A 399 -3.25 32.31 -40.64
CA ARG A 399 -2.33 32.73 -39.58
C ARG A 399 -1.55 31.52 -39.06
N PRO A 400 -0.21 31.61 -38.89
CA PRO A 400 0.59 30.49 -38.41
C PRO A 400 0.02 29.94 -37.11
N ARG A 401 -0.61 28.76 -37.19
CA ARG A 401 -1.03 28.05 -35.99
C ARG A 401 0.24 27.77 -35.21
N ARG A 402 0.38 28.42 -34.05
CA ARG A 402 1.51 28.19 -33.15
C ARG A 402 1.65 26.69 -32.99
N HIS A 403 2.79 26.17 -33.40
CA HIS A 403 3.17 24.78 -33.28
C HIS A 403 3.16 24.46 -31.78
N ARG A 404 2.01 24.02 -31.26
CA ARG A 404 1.98 23.27 -30.02
C ARG A 404 2.54 21.92 -30.43
N PRO A 405 3.64 21.45 -29.83
CA PRO A 405 4.05 20.06 -30.02
C PRO A 405 2.84 19.22 -29.69
N ILE A 406 2.23 18.63 -30.73
CA ILE A 406 1.24 17.57 -30.56
C ILE A 406 2.02 16.53 -29.83
N LEU A 407 1.68 16.33 -28.55
CA LEU A 407 2.28 15.38 -27.61
C LEU A 407 3.04 14.31 -28.38
N SER A 408 4.33 14.56 -28.56
CA SER A 408 5.21 13.66 -29.27
C SER A 408 5.05 12.31 -28.59
N ASP A 409 4.87 11.27 -29.40
CA ASP A 409 4.63 9.88 -29.05
C ASP A 409 5.05 9.51 -27.61
N HIS A 410 4.24 8.68 -26.95
CA HIS A 410 4.54 8.04 -25.66
C HIS A 410 5.97 7.45 -25.57
N LYS A 411 6.60 7.19 -26.72
CA LYS A 411 8.01 6.85 -26.91
C LYS A 411 9.00 7.86 -26.31
N GLN A 412 8.71 9.17 -26.33
CA GLN A 412 9.61 10.19 -25.77
C GLN A 412 9.71 10.11 -24.24
N TRP A 413 8.67 9.61 -23.56
CA TRP A 413 8.70 9.38 -22.11
C TRP A 413 9.39 8.05 -21.73
N LEU A 414 9.47 7.11 -22.66
CA LEU A 414 10.14 5.81 -22.48
C LEU A 414 11.62 5.86 -22.90
N GLN A 415 12.01 6.83 -23.72
CA GLN A 415 13.40 7.04 -24.08
C GLN A 415 14.11 7.68 -22.89
N GLY A 416 14.79 6.84 -22.10
CA GLY A 416 15.58 7.29 -20.95
C GLY A 416 16.57 8.39 -21.36
N ASP A 417 16.75 9.39 -20.48
CA ASP A 417 17.61 10.54 -20.77
C ASP A 417 19.05 10.06 -21.08
N PRO A 418 19.60 10.37 -22.27
CA PRO A 418 20.95 9.94 -22.66
C PRO A 418 22.05 10.54 -21.76
N ARG A 419 21.75 11.56 -20.95
CA ARG A 419 22.68 12.05 -19.91
C ARG A 419 22.77 11.08 -18.73
N LEU A 420 21.63 10.61 -18.24
CA LEU A 420 21.57 9.61 -17.17
C LEU A 420 22.29 8.33 -17.58
N ALA A 421 22.11 7.87 -18.83
CA ALA A 421 22.82 6.70 -19.34
C ALA A 421 24.36 6.85 -19.25
N ARG A 422 24.89 8.04 -19.59
CA ARG A 422 26.33 8.35 -19.48
C ARG A 422 26.81 8.39 -18.04
N GLU A 423 26.04 8.99 -17.13
CA GLU A 423 26.38 9.02 -15.70
C GLU A 423 26.41 7.59 -15.11
N TRP A 424 25.45 6.74 -15.46
CA TRP A 424 25.43 5.34 -15.03
C TRP A 424 26.63 4.53 -15.54
N GLU A 425 27.05 4.78 -16.78
CA GLU A 425 28.21 4.13 -17.39
C GLU A 425 29.53 4.60 -16.73
N GLU A 426 29.62 5.89 -16.38
CA GLU A 426 30.75 6.44 -15.61
C GLU A 426 30.82 5.84 -14.20
N ILE A 427 29.69 5.73 -13.50
CA ILE A 427 29.60 5.08 -12.19
C ILE A 427 30.03 3.61 -12.27
N ARG A 428 29.56 2.87 -13.30
CA ARG A 428 29.95 1.48 -13.53
C ARG A 428 31.45 1.35 -13.82
N GLY A 429 32.02 2.28 -14.59
CA GLY A 429 33.45 2.34 -14.86
C GLY A 429 34.31 2.64 -13.63
N ARG A 430 33.81 3.44 -12.67
CA ARG A 430 34.47 3.69 -11.39
C ARG A 430 34.40 2.48 -10.45
N LEU A 431 33.24 1.81 -10.39
CA LEU A 431 33.05 0.63 -9.54
C LEU A 431 33.83 -0.60 -10.04
N GLY A 432 33.93 -0.79 -11.36
CA GLY A 432 34.71 -1.90 -11.94
C GLY A 432 36.23 -1.77 -11.78
N ARG A 433 36.73 -0.61 -11.34
CA ARG A 433 38.18 -0.35 -11.18
C ARG A 433 38.65 -0.45 -9.73
N VAL A 434 37.76 -0.78 -8.79
CA VAL A 434 38.13 -1.19 -7.43
C VAL A 434 38.46 -2.69 -7.50
N GLU A 435 39.59 -3.02 -8.11
CA GLU A 435 40.17 -4.36 -7.95
C GLU A 435 40.54 -4.52 -6.48
N VAL A 436 39.85 -5.45 -5.84
CA VAL A 436 40.14 -5.87 -4.47
C VAL A 436 41.46 -6.63 -4.53
N THR A 437 42.56 -5.92 -4.30
CA THR A 437 43.84 -6.55 -3.95
C THR A 437 43.67 -7.16 -2.56
N PHE A 438 43.53 -8.49 -2.52
CA PHE A 438 43.62 -9.31 -1.31
C PHE A 438 45.07 -9.54 -0.91
#